data_AF-A0A2N5GID8-F1
#
_entry.id   AF-A0A2N5GID8-F1
#
_cell.length_a   1.000
_cell.length_b   1.000
_cell.length_c   1.000
_cell.angle_alpha   90.00
_cell.angle_beta   90.00
_cell.angle_gamma   90.00
#
_symmetry.space_group_name_H-M   'P 1'
#
loop_
_entity.id
_entity.type
_entity.pdbx_description
1 polymer ?
#
loop_
_entity_poly.entity_id
_entity_poly.type
_entity_poly.pdbx_seq_one_letter_code
_entity_poly.pdbx_strand_id
1 'polypeptide(L)' 'MSIVMEKSNFEVANIILSQSNMFTFEELLIQLHEKGIEIEEEQVKMTIKNLKSSGLVYDYGTKYSLSTLMMR' A
#
# COMPACT_ATOMS: atom_id res chain seq x y z
N MET A 1 -11.49 -8.80 -16.90
CA MET A 1 -10.41 -8.48 -15.94
C MET A 1 -10.19 -9.72 -15.10
N SER A 2 -8.96 -10.20 -14.99
CA SER A 2 -8.67 -11.47 -14.32
C SER A 2 -8.84 -11.33 -12.81
N ILE A 3 -9.70 -12.18 -12.25
CA ILE A 3 -10.02 -12.31 -10.82
C ILE A 3 -8.76 -12.42 -9.94
N VAL A 4 -7.66 -12.94 -10.49
CA VAL A 4 -6.36 -13.06 -9.81
C VAL A 4 -5.72 -11.69 -9.53
N MET A 5 -5.82 -10.72 -10.47
CA MET A 5 -5.25 -9.38 -10.29
C MET A 5 -6.01 -8.55 -9.24
N GLU A 6 -7.32 -8.75 -9.15
CA GLU A 6 -8.15 -8.06 -8.14
C GLU A 6 -7.79 -8.53 -6.72
N LYS A 7 -7.46 -9.81 -6.56
CA LYS A 7 -7.06 -10.37 -5.26
C LYS A 7 -5.73 -9.81 -4.77
N SER A 8 -4.71 -9.73 -5.63
CA SER A 8 -3.38 -9.22 -5.26
C SER A 8 -3.43 -7.74 -4.85
N ASN A 9 -4.19 -6.91 -5.58
CA ASN A 9 -4.36 -5.50 -5.23
C ASN A 9 -5.09 -5.31 -3.89
N PHE A 10 -6.03 -6.19 -3.56
CA PHE A 10 -6.73 -6.16 -2.27
C PHE A 10 -5.79 -6.49 -1.11
N GLU A 11 -4.88 -7.44 -1.27
CA GLU A 11 -3.90 -7.79 -0.23
C GLU A 11 -2.89 -6.67 0.00
N VAL A 12 -2.41 -6.01 -1.06
CA VAL A 12 -1.56 -4.81 -0.94
C VAL A 12 -2.29 -3.70 -0.21
N ALA A 13 -3.55 -3.42 -0.58
CA ALA A 13 -4.34 -2.40 0.08
C ALA A 13 -4.53 -2.71 1.58
N ASN A 14 -4.81 -3.96 1.94
CA ASN A 14 -4.94 -4.37 3.34
C ASN A 14 -3.65 -4.15 4.13
N ILE A 15 -2.49 -4.49 3.55
CA ILE A 15 -1.21 -4.27 4.21
C ILE A 15 -0.97 -2.79 4.44
N ILE A 16 -1.21 -1.95 3.43
CA ILE A 16 -1.08 -0.49 3.54
C ILE A 16 -2.03 0.06 4.63
N LEU A 17 -3.31 -0.34 4.61
CA LEU A 17 -4.31 0.15 5.56
C LEU A 17 -4.10 -0.39 7.00
N SER A 18 -3.32 -1.46 7.16
CA SER A 18 -2.92 -1.98 8.47
C SER A 18 -1.70 -1.27 9.08
N GLN A 19 -1.03 -0.39 8.33
CA GLN A 19 0.16 0.31 8.82
C GLN A 19 -0.21 1.24 9.98
N SER A 20 0.48 1.08 11.10
CA SER A 20 0.27 1.93 12.29
C SER A 20 1.22 3.13 12.35
N ASN A 21 2.23 3.16 11.48
CA ASN A 21 3.27 4.19 11.42
C ASN A 21 3.48 4.63 9.96
N MET A 22 4.28 5.69 9.78
CA MET A 22 4.78 6.01 8.45
C MET A 22 5.63 4.87 7.90
N PHE A 23 5.51 4.61 6.60
CA PHE A 23 6.20 3.53 5.90
C PHE A 23 6.78 4.02 4.58
N THR A 24 7.84 3.37 4.10
CA THR A 24 8.44 3.61 2.79
C THR A 24 7.93 2.60 1.77
N PHE A 25 8.22 2.86 0.49
CA PHE A 25 7.93 1.89 -0.56
C PHE A 25 8.72 0.58 -0.37
N GLU A 26 9.99 0.67 0.03
CA GLU A 26 10.84 -0.50 0.29
C GLU A 26 10.32 -1.33 1.47
N GLU A 27 9.94 -0.69 2.57
CA GLU A 27 9.34 -1.38 3.72
C GLU A 27 8.05 -2.11 3.34
N LEU A 28 7.23 -1.53 2.45
CA LEU A 28 6.02 -2.17 1.95
C LEU A 28 6.34 -3.40 1.10
N LEU A 29 7.33 -3.33 0.21
CA LEU A 29 7.75 -4.47 -0.61
C LEU A 29 8.29 -5.61 0.25
N ILE A 30 9.08 -5.30 1.27
CA ILE A 30 9.58 -6.29 2.23
C ILE A 30 8.41 -6.99 2.93
N GLN A 31 7.43 -6.22 3.43
CA GLN A 31 6.25 -6.81 4.10
C GLN A 31 5.39 -7.68 3.17
N LEU A 32 5.27 -7.30 1.90
CA LEU A 32 4.57 -8.12 0.89
C LEU A 32 5.29 -9.44 0.65
N HIS A 33 6.61 -9.39 0.50
CA HIS A 33 7.46 -10.57 0.30
C HIS A 33 7.43 -11.50 1.53
N GLU A 34 7.53 -10.95 2.75
CA GLU A 34 7.43 -11.72 4.00
C GLU A 34 6.08 -12.44 4.17
N LYS A 35 5.02 -11.91 3.54
CA LYS A 35 3.69 -12.51 3.52
C LYS A 35 3.48 -13.49 2.35
N GLY A 36 4.49 -13.71 1.53
CA GLY A 36 4.41 -14.58 0.35
C GLY A 36 3.56 -14.00 -0.78
N ILE A 37 3.38 -12.67 -0.81
CA ILE A 37 2.61 -11.98 -1.84
C ILE A 37 3.59 -11.56 -2.94
N GLU A 38 3.63 -12.35 -4.01
CA GLU A 38 4.37 -12.01 -5.22
C GLU A 38 3.53 -11.06 -6.07
N ILE A 39 3.96 -9.80 -6.14
CA ILE A 39 3.30 -8.77 -6.91
C ILE A 39 4.32 -7.85 -7.58
N GLU A 40 4.03 -7.41 -8.80
CA GLU A 40 4.88 -6.47 -9.52
C GLU A 40 4.89 -5.11 -8.84
N GLU A 41 6.06 -4.46 -8.77
CA GLU A 41 6.21 -3.14 -8.16
C GLU A 41 5.25 -2.10 -8.76
N GLU A 42 5.00 -2.16 -10.07
CA GLU A 42 4.06 -1.26 -10.76
C GLU A 42 2.63 -1.38 -10.21
N GLN A 43 2.20 -2.58 -9.83
CA GLN A 43 0.89 -2.80 -9.22
C GLN A 43 0.82 -2.24 -7.79
N VAL A 44 1.91 -2.35 -7.04
CA VAL A 44 2.02 -1.72 -5.72
C VAL A 44 1.95 -0.20 -5.84
N LYS A 45 2.70 0.39 -6.77
CA LYS A 45 2.64 1.84 -7.04
C LYS A 45 1.26 2.28 -7.48
N MET A 46 0.58 1.51 -8.33
CA MET A 46 -0.78 1.80 -8.75
C MET A 46 -1.77 1.75 -7.58
N THR A 47 -1.61 0.77 -6.69
CA THR A 47 -2.43 0.65 -5.47
C THR A 47 -2.22 1.84 -4.54
N ILE A 48 -0.96 2.23 -4.28
CA ILE A 48 -0.64 3.43 -3.51
C ILE A 48 -1.26 4.67 -4.16
N LYS A 49 -1.12 4.84 -5.48
CA LYS A 49 -1.70 5.97 -6.22
C LYS A 49 -3.22 6.03 -6.09
N ASN A 50 -3.90 4.89 -6.14
CA ASN A 50 -5.35 4.80 -5.94
C ASN A 50 -5.73 5.19 -4.51
N LEU A 51 -5.02 4.67 -3.51
CA LEU A 51 -5.25 5.02 -2.10
C LEU A 51 -4.98 6.51 -1.79
N LYS A 52 -3.96 7.10 -2.45
CA LYS A 52 -3.70 8.55 -2.40
C LYS A 52 -4.84 9.35 -3.01
N SER A 53 -5.32 8.94 -4.18
CA SER A 53 -6.43 9.61 -4.87
C SER A 53 -7.74 9.54 -4.07
N SER A 54 -7.91 8.50 -3.26
CA SER A 54 -9.03 8.33 -2.32
C SER A 54 -8.84 9.07 -0.99
N GLY A 55 -7.69 9.71 -0.75
CA GLY A 55 -7.40 10.40 0.52
C GLY A 55 -7.14 9.47 1.71
N LEU A 56 -6.85 8.18 1.47
CA LEU A 56 -6.53 7.21 2.52
C LEU A 56 -5.04 7.20 2.87
N VAL A 57 -4.19 7.52 1.89
CA VAL A 57 -2.74 7.58 2.03
C VAL A 57 -2.26 8.98 1.63
N TYR A 58 -1.29 9.50 2.37
CA TYR A 58 -0.59 10.75 2.05
C TYR A 58 0.91 10.48 1.89
N ASP A 59 1.56 11.23 1.01
CA ASP A 59 3.01 11.20 0.83
C ASP A 59 3.72 12.35 1.55
N TYR A 60 4.88 12.01 2.09
CA TYR A 60 5.81 12.88 2.80
C TYR A 60 7.20 12.70 2.21
N GLY A 61 7.34 13.06 0.92
CA GLY A 61 8.59 12.87 0.18
C GLY A 61 8.89 11.38 -0.03
N THR A 62 9.74 10.81 0.82
CA THR A 62 10.16 9.39 0.75
C THR A 62 9.28 8.44 1.55
N LYS A 63 8.34 8.95 2.35
CA LYS A 63 7.46 8.16 3.22
C LYS A 63 5.99 8.33 2.87
N TYR A 64 5.19 7.37 3.29
CA TYR A 64 3.74 7.35 3.21
C TYR A 64 3.15 7.27 4.62
N SER A 65 1.96 7.83 4.79
CA SER A 65 1.19 7.73 6.04
C SER A 65 -0.29 7.54 5.74
N LEU A 66 -1.01 6.91 6.66
CA LEU A 66 -2.46 6.82 6.59
C LEU A 66 -3.12 8.11 7.07
N SER A 67 -4.25 8.46 6.46
CA SER A 67 -5.06 9.62 6.85
C SER A 67 -5.55 9.54 8.30
N THR A 68 -5.84 8.32 8.78
CA THR A 68 -6.29 8.05 10.15
C THR A 68 -5.24 8.40 11.20
N LEU A 69 -3.94 8.37 10.86
CA LEU A 69 -2.85 8.79 11.74
C LEU A 69 -2.77 10.31 11.88
N MET A 70 -3.36 11.08 10.97
CA MET A 70 -3.38 12.55 11.03
C MET A 70 -4.59 13.12 11.79
N MET A 71 -5.62 12.30 12.01
CA MET A 71 -6.81 12.70 12.76
C MET A 71 -6.70 12.41 14.26
N ARG A 72 -5.53 11.98 14.75
CA ARG A 72 -5.25 11.72 16.16
C ARG A 72 -4.39 12.82 16.77
#